data_AF-A0A2A5BLR4-F1
#
_entry.id   AF-A0A2A5BLR4-F1
#
_cell.length_a   1.000
_cell.length_b   1.000
_cell.length_c   1.000
_cell.angle_alpha   90.00
_cell.angle_beta   90.00
_cell.angle_gamma   90.00
#
_symmetry.space_group_name_H-M   'P 1'
#
loop_
_entity.id
_entity.type
_entity.pdbx_description
1 polymer ?
#
loop_
_entity_poly.entity_id
_entity_poly.type
_entity_poly.pdbx_seq_one_letter_code
_entity_poly.pdbx_strand_id
1 'polypeptide(L)'
;MIRIILLFLLSLQLTACAPTIYGVQQDQWALLTSEERELAIGHHQKMEVLREKRRLEEARIVAEQQRLFRIQMFNYPYYPNYIYLRQFGFMSPYSWPYRSHLIYPHN
;
A
#
# COMPACT_ATOMS: atom_id res chain seq x y z
N MET A 1 20.92 4.05 -29.09
CA MET A 1 19.73 3.22 -28.77
C MET A 1 19.23 3.40 -27.33
N ILE A 2 20.06 3.26 -26.29
CA ILE A 2 19.63 3.39 -24.88
C ILE A 2 18.93 4.72 -24.56
N ARG A 3 19.41 5.84 -25.11
CA ARG A 3 18.76 7.16 -24.95
C ARG A 3 17.34 7.21 -25.53
N ILE A 4 17.08 6.53 -26.65
CA ILE A 4 15.75 6.50 -27.28
C ILE A 4 14.80 5.63 -26.46
N ILE A 5 15.29 4.50 -25.94
CA ILE A 5 14.52 3.61 -25.07
C ILE A 5 14.14 4.33 -23.77
N LEU A 6 15.07 5.08 -23.17
CA LEU A 6 14.79 5.89 -21.98
C LEU A 6 13.73 6.96 -22.24
N LEU A 7 13.79 7.65 -23.38
CA LEU A 7 12.76 8.64 -23.76
C LEU A 7 11.38 7.99 -23.97
N PHE A 8 11.33 6.79 -24.54
CA PHE A 8 10.09 6.04 -24.73
C PHE A 8 9.49 5.54 -23.41
N LEU A 9 10.33 5.09 -22.48
CA LEU A 9 9.88 4.72 -21.13
C LEU A 9 9.39 5.94 -20.34
N LEU A 10 10.03 7.10 -20.52
CA LEU A 10 9.62 8.34 -19.86
C LEU A 10 8.26 8.84 -20.38
N SER A 11 7.99 8.72 -21.68
CA SER A 11 6.68 9.08 -22.25
C SER A 11 5.56 8.13 -21.80
N LEU A 12 5.86 6.84 -21.63
CA LEU A 12 4.92 5.86 -21.07
C LEU A 12 4.54 6.13 -19.60
N GLN A 13 5.45 6.71 -18.81
CA GLN A 13 5.13 7.06 -17.41
C GLN A 13 4.23 8.30 -17.30
N LEU A 14 4.24 9.19 -18.29
CA LEU A 14 3.38 10.36 -18.32
C LEU A 14 1.90 10.01 -18.56
N THR A 15 1.59 8.93 -19.28
CA THR A 15 0.20 8.50 -19.52
C THR A 15 -0.43 7.76 -18.34
N ALA A 16 0.38 7.25 -17.41
CA ALA A 16 -0.10 6.58 -16.19
C ALA A 16 -0.70 7.56 -15.17
N CYS A 17 -0.42 8.86 -15.29
CA CYS A 17 -0.89 9.90 -14.37
C CYS A 17 -2.11 10.67 -14.92
N ALA A 18 -2.95 10.01 -15.72
CA ALA A 18 -4.18 10.60 -16.19
C ALA A 18 -5.17 10.77 -15.01
N PRO A 19 -5.74 11.97 -14.79
CA PRO A 19 -6.73 12.18 -13.75
C PRO A 19 -7.96 11.32 -14.01
N THR A 20 -8.41 10.59 -12.99
CA THR A 20 -9.62 9.77 -13.04
C THR A 20 -10.67 10.33 -12.08
N ILE A 21 -11.93 10.28 -12.50
CA ILE A 21 -13.11 10.70 -11.73
C ILE A 21 -13.96 9.44 -11.53
N TYR A 22 -14.15 9.04 -10.27
CA TYR A 22 -14.86 7.81 -9.89
C TYR A 22 -14.37 6.53 -10.62
N GLY A 23 -13.08 6.48 -10.98
CA GLY A 23 -12.46 5.36 -11.69
C GLY A 23 -12.55 5.42 -13.22
N VAL A 24 -13.11 6.49 -13.79
CA VAL A 24 -13.19 6.74 -15.24
C VAL A 24 -12.21 7.86 -15.61
N GLN A 25 -11.59 7.81 -16.79
CA GLN A 25 -10.73 8.92 -17.24
C GLN A 25 -11.52 10.21 -17.40
N GLN A 26 -10.93 11.34 -17.02
CA GLN A 26 -11.61 12.63 -17.05
C GLN A 26 -12.18 12.99 -18.44
N ASP A 27 -11.46 12.69 -19.52
CA ASP A 27 -11.92 12.95 -20.89
C ASP A 27 -13.16 12.12 -21.24
N GLN A 28 -13.23 10.89 -20.74
CA GLN A 28 -14.37 9.99 -20.92
C GLN A 28 -15.54 10.40 -20.03
N TRP A 29 -15.28 10.91 -18.83
CA TRP A 29 -16.29 11.37 -17.88
C TRP A 29 -17.19 12.45 -18.48
N ALA A 30 -16.60 13.38 -19.25
CA ALA A 30 -17.34 14.44 -19.94
C ALA A 30 -18.31 13.90 -21.00
N LEU A 31 -18.02 12.73 -21.59
CA LEU A 31 -18.82 12.10 -22.65
C LEU A 31 -19.94 11.22 -22.11
N LEU A 32 -19.88 10.80 -20.84
CA LEU A 32 -20.91 9.96 -20.23
C LEU A 32 -22.25 10.70 -20.05
N THR A 33 -23.34 9.96 -20.25
CA THR A 33 -24.69 10.38 -19.91
C THR A 33 -24.90 10.49 -18.40
N SER A 34 -25.99 11.13 -17.94
CA SER A 34 -26.26 11.26 -16.50
C SER A 34 -26.43 9.90 -15.82
N GLU A 35 -27.10 8.95 -16.47
CA GLU A 35 -27.33 7.61 -15.94
C GLU A 35 -26.02 6.83 -15.78
N GLU A 36 -25.14 6.88 -16.79
CA GLU A 36 -23.82 6.23 -16.72
C GLU A 36 -22.93 6.85 -15.63
N ARG A 37 -23.02 8.16 -15.43
CA ARG A 37 -22.31 8.85 -14.33
C ARG A 37 -22.83 8.40 -12.97
N GLU A 38 -24.14 8.27 -12.79
CA GLU A 38 -24.74 7.77 -11.54
C GLU A 38 -24.30 6.33 -11.24
N LEU A 39 -24.26 5.47 -12.25
CA LEU A 39 -23.76 4.11 -12.11
C LEU A 39 -22.28 4.07 -11.71
N ALA A 40 -21.42 4.89 -12.34
CA ALA A 40 -20.02 4.99 -11.99
C ALA A 40 -19.81 5.53 -10.56
N ILE A 41 -20.57 6.56 -10.15
CA ILE A 41 -20.54 7.10 -8.78
C ILE A 41 -20.97 6.03 -7.78
N GLY A 42 -22.09 5.35 -8.02
CA GLY A 42 -22.61 4.32 -7.12
C GLY A 42 -21.65 3.15 -6.99
N HIS A 43 -21.07 2.70 -8.10
CA HIS A 43 -20.05 1.65 -8.09
C HIS A 43 -18.81 2.09 -7.30
N HIS A 44 -18.31 3.31 -7.53
CA HIS A 44 -17.15 3.83 -6.80
C HIS A 44 -17.41 3.91 -5.28
N GLN A 45 -18.57 4.42 -4.86
CA GLN A 45 -18.94 4.48 -3.45
C GLN A 45 -18.99 3.08 -2.82
N LYS A 46 -19.57 2.10 -3.51
CA LYS A 46 -19.57 0.70 -3.06
C LYS A 46 -18.15 0.17 -2.86
N MET A 47 -17.25 0.48 -3.79
CA MET A 47 -15.85 0.08 -3.69
C MET A 47 -15.12 0.77 -2.53
N GLU A 48 -15.39 2.04 -2.26
CA GLU A 48 -14.85 2.75 -1.10
C GLU A 48 -15.27 2.09 0.22
N VAL A 49 -16.54 1.70 0.35
CA VAL A 49 -17.03 0.96 1.53
C VAL A 49 -16.29 -0.38 1.69
N LEU A 50 -16.08 -1.11 0.60
CA LEU A 50 -15.34 -2.38 0.64
C LEU A 50 -13.87 -2.19 1.00
N ARG A 51 -13.22 -1.13 0.51
CA ARG A 51 -11.84 -0.76 0.87
C ARG A 51 -11.75 -0.44 2.35
N GLU A 52 -12.69 0.32 2.89
CA GLU A 52 -12.72 0.65 4.31
C GLU A 52 -12.89 -0.60 5.18
N LYS A 53 -13.84 -1.48 4.83
CA LYS A 53 -14.02 -2.75 5.53
C LYS A 53 -12.74 -3.58 5.54
N ARG A 54 -12.04 -3.65 4.40
CA ARG A 54 -10.76 -4.35 4.29
C ARG A 54 -9.70 -3.73 5.19
N ARG A 55 -9.57 -2.40 5.22
CA ARG A 55 -8.62 -1.70 6.12
C ARG A 55 -8.85 -2.07 7.59
N LEU A 56 -10.11 -2.11 8.01
CA LEU A 56 -10.48 -2.49 9.39
C LEU A 56 -10.17 -3.96 9.68
N GLU A 57 -10.44 -4.86 8.73
CA GLU A 57 -10.15 -6.28 8.87
C GLU A 57 -8.64 -6.56 8.92
N GLU A 58 -7.86 -5.93 8.03
CA GLU A 58 -6.40 -6.00 8.05
C GLU A 58 -5.83 -5.49 9.38
N ALA A 59 -6.33 -4.35 9.88
CA ALA A 59 -5.91 -3.83 11.18
C ALA A 59 -6.21 -4.80 12.33
N ARG A 60 -7.37 -5.48 12.29
CA ARG A 60 -7.73 -6.51 13.28
C ARG A 60 -6.79 -7.70 13.22
N ILE A 61 -6.49 -8.21 12.02
CA ILE A 61 -5.57 -9.33 11.81
C ILE A 61 -4.18 -8.99 12.35
N VAL A 62 -3.66 -7.79 12.04
CA VAL A 62 -2.35 -7.34 12.54
C VAL A 62 -2.34 -7.26 14.07
N ALA A 63 -3.39 -6.72 14.68
CA ALA A 63 -3.50 -6.64 16.14
C ALA A 63 -3.55 -8.04 16.79
N GLU A 64 -4.25 -8.98 16.19
CA GLU A 64 -4.32 -10.37 16.66
C GLU A 64 -2.98 -11.09 16.52
N GLN A 65 -2.29 -10.93 15.38
CA GLN A 65 -0.95 -11.45 15.17
C GLN A 65 0.04 -10.90 16.20
N GLN A 66 0.00 -9.60 16.49
CA GLN A 66 0.85 -8.98 17.52
C GLN A 66 0.52 -9.51 18.93
N ARG A 67 -0.75 -9.77 19.22
CA ARG A 67 -1.16 -10.39 20.50
C ARG A 67 -0.60 -11.80 20.61
N LEU A 68 -0.75 -12.62 19.57
CA LEU A 68 -0.23 -14.00 19.54
C LEU A 68 1.29 -14.01 19.64
N PHE A 69 1.99 -13.12 18.91
CA PHE A 69 3.44 -12.99 18.99
C PHE A 69 3.89 -12.64 20.41
N ARG A 70 3.23 -11.68 21.09
CA ARG A 70 3.54 -11.35 22.49
C ARG A 70 3.34 -12.56 23.40
N ILE A 71 2.23 -13.28 23.28
CA ILE A 71 1.97 -14.47 24.09
C ILE A 71 3.06 -15.52 23.85
N GLN A 72 3.44 -15.79 22.61
CA GLN A 72 4.54 -16.70 22.29
C GLN A 72 5.86 -16.24 22.94
N MET A 73 6.21 -14.96 22.80
CA MET A 73 7.43 -14.40 23.40
C MET A 73 7.45 -14.53 24.93
N PHE A 74 6.34 -14.29 25.62
CA PHE A 74 6.25 -14.43 27.07
C PHE A 74 6.23 -15.88 27.55
N ASN A 75 5.76 -16.82 26.72
CA ASN A 75 5.63 -18.24 27.09
C ASN A 75 6.83 -19.10 26.67
N TYR A 76 7.88 -18.50 26.09
CA TYR A 76 9.13 -19.18 25.79
C TYR A 76 10.11 -19.08 26.97
N PRO A 77 10.60 -20.21 27.53
CA PRO A 77 11.65 -20.17 28.52
C PRO A 77 12.98 -19.79 27.84
N TYR A 78 13.35 -18.51 27.99
CA TYR A 78 14.72 -17.96 27.95
C TYR A 78 15.55 -18.17 26.66
N TYR A 79 15.70 -17.11 25.85
CA TYR A 79 16.94 -16.85 25.09
C TYR A 79 17.25 -15.34 25.03
N PRO A 80 18.39 -14.88 25.57
CA PRO A 80 18.83 -13.50 25.45
C PRO A 80 19.69 -13.39 24.19
N ASN A 81 19.16 -12.90 23.07
CA ASN A 81 20.03 -12.35 22.03
C ASN A 81 19.33 -11.40 21.05
N TYR A 82 19.12 -10.16 21.48
CA TYR A 82 18.60 -9.08 20.65
C TYR A 82 19.70 -8.37 19.84
N ILE A 83 20.95 -8.86 19.88
CA ILE A 83 22.12 -8.15 19.32
C ILE A 83 22.56 -8.72 17.95
N TYR A 84 22.23 -9.96 17.59
CA TYR A 84 22.77 -10.61 16.37
C TYR A 84 21.98 -10.35 15.07
N LEU A 85 20.75 -9.86 15.12
CA LEU A 85 19.92 -9.69 13.91
C LEU A 85 20.25 -8.44 13.09
N ARG A 86 21.08 -7.53 13.61
CA ARG A 86 21.48 -6.31 12.88
C ARG A 86 22.66 -6.53 11.93
N GLN A 87 23.51 -7.52 12.18
CA GLN A 87 24.83 -7.63 11.53
C GLN A 87 24.90 -8.63 10.37
N PHE A 88 23.97 -9.57 10.26
CA PHE A 88 24.01 -10.62 9.22
C PHE A 88 22.93 -10.51 8.13
N GLY A 89 22.14 -9.43 8.09
CA GLY A 89 21.14 -9.22 7.02
C GLY A 89 20.01 -10.26 6.98
N PHE A 90 19.98 -11.23 7.90
CA PHE A 90 18.84 -12.11 8.12
C PHE A 90 17.79 -11.38 8.93
N MET A 91 16.99 -10.60 8.20
CA MET A 91 15.68 -10.16 8.63
C MET A 91 14.88 -11.39 9.08
N SER A 92 14.34 -11.34 10.30
CA SER A 92 13.24 -12.21 10.70
C SER A 92 12.22 -12.27 9.55
N PRO A 93 11.69 -13.46 9.18
CA PRO A 93 10.79 -13.60 8.03
C PRO A 93 9.50 -12.77 8.14
N TYR A 94 9.28 -12.12 9.29
CA TYR A 94 8.17 -11.19 9.55
C TYR A 94 8.50 -9.71 9.36
N SER A 95 9.67 -9.36 8.82
CA SER A 95 10.00 -7.98 8.49
C SER A 95 10.00 -7.78 6.98
N TRP A 96 8.96 -7.12 6.46
CA TRP A 96 8.88 -6.40 5.18
C TRP A 96 7.73 -5.38 5.33
N PRO A 97 7.80 -4.20 4.70
CA PRO A 97 8.37 -3.04 5.37
C PRO A 97 7.32 -1.95 5.62
N TYR A 98 7.26 -1.45 6.85
CA TYR A 98 6.76 -0.11 7.11
C TYR A 98 7.75 0.90 6.51
N ARG A 99 7.45 1.41 5.31
CA ARG A 99 8.12 2.58 4.73
C ARG A 99 7.49 3.82 5.34
N SER A 100 7.88 4.19 6.56
CA SER A 100 7.62 5.52 7.09
C SER A 100 8.72 6.47 6.62
N HIS A 101 8.37 7.30 5.63
CA HIS A 101 9.12 8.52 5.36
C HIS A 101 8.94 9.46 6.57
N LEU A 102 9.91 9.48 7.48
CA LEU A 102 10.12 10.60 8.39
C LEU A 102 11.54 11.11 8.15
N ILE A 103 11.60 12.12 7.28
CA ILE A 103 12.75 12.98 7.08
C ILE A 103 12.74 13.98 8.25
N TYR A 104 13.75 13.92 9.11
CA TYR A 104 14.20 15.11 9.84
C TYR A 104 15.71 15.25 9.61
N PRO A 105 16.18 16.41 9.12
CA PRO A 105 17.59 16.64 8.87
C PRO A 105 18.30 16.91 10.20
N HIS A 106 19.42 16.23 10.40
CA HIS A 106 20.37 16.56 11.47
C HIS A 106 21.27 17.70 10.99
N ASN A 107 21.29 18.81 11.74
CA ASN A 107 22.46 19.67 11.88
C ASN A 107 23.56 18.91 12.64
#